data_AF-A0A8T3P2Q8-F1
#
_entry.id   AF-A0A8T3P2Q8-F1
#
_cell.length_a   1.000
_cell.length_b   1.000
_cell.length_c   1.000
_cell.angle_alpha   90.00
_cell.angle_beta   90.00
_cell.angle_gamma   90.00
#
_symmetry.space_group_name_H-M   'P 1'
#
loop_
_entity.id
_entity.type
_entity.pdbx_description
1 polymer ?
#
loop_
_entity_poly.entity_id
_entity_poly.type
_entity_poly.pdbx_seq_one_letter_code
_entity_poly.pdbx_strand_id
1 'polypeptide(L)'
;MQTKHSTGNSIQYDHVVAAWREQLVQALNDPAFKQRLVNHERELLPRFAAQYTKLQTLPRRARRAMQRQWKRSLAGVALLLALGQTPALAATINIGGGGGQTSAPIKVCSLVDAITAANTDTSTGGCPAGSGADTIVLPKGSTQTLTAINNSEADQYDRFFSGPNGLPLVTSAITIQGNGATIRRASSAPEFRIFAVDFDGRLSLQRTRVSGGKTPDGGGGIASAGRVILSSSTISGNSASGGGGVLNLGTLTVTRSTISNNSSAAGGGGGGGVRSDGEAGGGNLTIINSAISGNSAKGSSGGGVCIDYATLTVTGNTISGNRATGGRGGGVESFQSDLTLTNSTISGNSANGIGGGISITLGNNQ
;
A
#
# COMPACT_ATOMS: atom_id res chain seq x y z
N MET A 1 14.49 -2.18 41.87
CA MET A 1 13.29 -1.53 41.28
C MET A 1 13.24 -1.89 39.81
N GLN A 2 12.46 -2.92 39.46
CA GLN A 2 12.25 -3.31 38.06
C GLN A 2 11.19 -2.40 37.43
N THR A 3 11.52 -1.83 36.27
CA THR A 3 10.65 -1.03 35.43
C THR A 3 9.75 -1.94 34.59
N LYS A 4 8.43 -1.76 34.72
CA LYS A 4 7.42 -2.38 33.86
C LYS A 4 7.38 -1.63 32.53
N HIS A 5 7.86 -2.25 31.45
CA HIS A 5 7.58 -1.81 30.08
C HIS A 5 6.30 -2.50 29.54
N SER A 6 5.55 -1.73 28.76
CA SER A 6 4.28 -2.06 28.13
C SER A 6 4.37 -3.25 27.18
N THR A 7 3.83 -4.39 27.61
CA THR A 7 3.71 -5.64 26.84
C THR A 7 2.31 -5.85 26.23
N GLY A 8 1.44 -4.84 26.26
CA GLY A 8 0.01 -5.01 25.99
C GLY A 8 -0.37 -5.38 24.56
N ASN A 9 0.31 -4.83 23.54
CA ASN A 9 -0.09 -5.00 22.14
C ASN A 9 0.56 -6.22 21.44
N SER A 10 1.79 -6.60 21.80
CA SER A 10 2.45 -7.79 21.22
C SER A 10 1.82 -9.09 21.72
N ILE A 11 1.47 -9.16 23.01
CA ILE A 11 0.82 -10.32 23.63
C ILE A 11 -0.54 -10.61 22.98
N GLN A 12 -1.29 -9.57 22.61
CA GLN A 12 -2.62 -9.73 22.04
C GLN A 12 -2.57 -10.35 20.63
N TYR A 13 -1.54 -10.03 19.85
CA TYR A 13 -1.32 -10.59 18.50
C TYR A 13 -0.79 -12.04 18.58
N ASP A 14 0.13 -12.33 19.50
CA ASP A 14 0.70 -13.68 19.71
C ASP A 14 -0.37 -14.72 20.05
N HIS A 15 -1.36 -14.35 20.87
CA HIS A 15 -2.45 -15.24 21.25
C HIS A 15 -3.42 -15.55 20.10
N VAL A 16 -3.64 -14.60 19.18
CA VAL A 16 -4.50 -14.81 18.00
C VAL A 16 -3.82 -15.75 17.00
N VAL A 17 -2.53 -15.54 16.74
CA VAL A 17 -1.74 -16.41 15.84
C VAL A 17 -1.62 -17.82 16.41
N ALA A 18 -1.40 -17.97 17.72
CA ALA A 18 -1.41 -19.28 18.37
C ALA A 18 -2.76 -20.00 18.20
N ALA A 19 -3.88 -19.29 18.41
CA ALA A 19 -5.21 -19.85 18.23
C ALA A 19 -5.52 -20.24 16.77
N TRP A 20 -5.00 -19.49 15.79
CA TRP A 20 -5.09 -19.84 14.37
C TRP A 20 -4.29 -21.11 14.06
N ARG A 21 -3.04 -21.20 14.56
CA ARG A 21 -2.20 -22.39 14.38
C ARG A 21 -2.86 -23.64 14.97
N GLU A 22 -3.54 -23.52 16.12
CA GLU A 22 -4.34 -24.62 16.66
C GLU A 22 -5.43 -25.08 15.68
N GLN A 23 -6.07 -24.16 14.96
CA GLN A 23 -7.06 -24.51 13.95
C GLN A 23 -6.44 -25.20 12.73
N LEU A 24 -5.27 -24.75 12.28
CA LEU A 24 -4.52 -25.42 11.19
C LEU A 24 -4.08 -26.84 11.59
N VAL A 25 -3.66 -27.03 12.85
CA VAL A 25 -3.31 -28.35 13.40
C VAL A 25 -4.54 -29.24 13.52
N GLN A 26 -5.68 -28.71 13.99
CA GLN A 26 -6.94 -29.45 14.04
C GLN A 26 -7.46 -29.83 12.65
N ALA A 27 -7.18 -29.01 11.64
CA ALA A 27 -7.49 -29.29 10.24
C ALA A 27 -6.60 -30.37 9.60
N LEU A 28 -5.53 -30.84 10.26
CA LEU A 28 -4.68 -31.93 9.74
C LEU A 28 -5.46 -33.24 9.53
N ASN A 29 -6.59 -33.41 10.22
CA ASN A 29 -7.46 -34.57 10.08
C ASN A 29 -8.34 -34.53 8.81
N ASP A 30 -8.33 -33.43 8.05
CA ASP A 30 -8.98 -33.27 6.74
C ASP A 30 -8.05 -32.47 5.79
N PRO A 31 -7.28 -33.17 4.92
CA PRO A 31 -6.33 -32.53 4.01
C PRO A 31 -6.97 -31.48 3.08
N ALA A 32 -8.20 -31.71 2.62
CA ALA A 32 -8.91 -30.78 1.74
C ALA A 32 -9.36 -29.52 2.49
N PHE A 33 -9.71 -29.65 3.77
CA PHE A 33 -10.01 -28.51 4.63
C PHE A 33 -8.76 -27.71 4.99
N LYS A 34 -7.66 -28.38 5.36
CA LYS A 34 -6.36 -27.73 5.58
C LYS A 34 -5.92 -26.93 4.36
N GLN A 35 -6.01 -27.51 3.17
CA GLN A 35 -5.60 -26.84 1.94
C GLN A 35 -6.49 -25.64 1.62
N ARG A 36 -7.80 -25.72 1.92
CA ARG A 36 -8.69 -24.55 1.84
C ARG A 36 -8.29 -23.44 2.82
N LEU A 37 -7.97 -23.77 4.06
CA LEU A 37 -7.54 -22.79 5.07
C LEU A 37 -6.21 -22.12 4.70
N VAL A 38 -5.24 -22.88 4.17
CA VAL A 38 -3.94 -22.35 3.73
C VAL A 38 -4.09 -21.48 2.48
N ASN A 39 -4.84 -21.96 1.48
CA ASN A 39 -5.00 -21.21 0.23
C ASN A 39 -5.81 -19.91 0.41
N HIS A 40 -6.71 -19.86 1.40
CA HIS A 40 -7.49 -18.67 1.73
C HIS A 40 -7.03 -18.03 3.05
N GLU A 41 -5.84 -18.37 3.55
CA GLU A 41 -5.31 -17.86 4.83
C GLU A 41 -5.31 -16.33 4.84
N ARG A 42 -4.96 -15.73 3.70
CA ARG A 42 -4.92 -14.28 3.49
C ARG A 42 -6.28 -13.57 3.56
N GLU A 43 -7.39 -14.32 3.49
CA GLU A 43 -8.75 -13.81 3.65
C GLU A 43 -9.38 -14.25 4.98
N LEU A 44 -9.08 -15.46 5.42
CA LEU A 44 -9.68 -16.09 6.58
C LEU A 44 -9.00 -15.72 7.89
N LEU A 45 -7.68 -15.50 7.90
CA LEU A 45 -6.95 -15.17 9.13
C LEU A 45 -7.38 -13.82 9.73
N PRO A 46 -7.54 -12.73 8.95
CA PRO A 46 -8.06 -11.47 9.51
C PRO A 46 -9.50 -11.60 10.03
N ARG A 47 -10.37 -12.31 9.29
CA ARG A 47 -11.76 -12.59 9.73
C ARG A 47 -11.79 -13.41 11.00
N PHE A 48 -10.95 -14.43 11.08
CA PHE A 48 -10.74 -15.25 12.27
C PHE A 48 -10.27 -14.40 13.44
N ALA A 49 -9.26 -13.55 13.24
CA ALA A 49 -8.70 -12.67 14.26
C ALA A 49 -9.76 -11.71 14.83
N ALA A 50 -10.56 -11.09 13.97
CA ALA A 50 -11.65 -10.21 14.36
C ALA A 50 -12.72 -10.94 15.18
N GLN A 51 -13.19 -12.11 14.71
CA GLN A 51 -14.19 -12.89 15.45
C GLN A 51 -13.63 -13.44 16.76
N TYR A 52 -12.39 -13.90 16.77
CA TYR A 52 -11.75 -14.46 17.95
C TYR A 52 -11.58 -13.41 19.04
N THR A 53 -11.10 -12.22 18.68
CA THR A 53 -10.97 -11.07 19.60
C THR A 53 -12.34 -10.64 20.13
N LYS A 54 -13.36 -10.53 19.26
CA LYS A 54 -14.73 -10.21 19.67
C LYS A 54 -15.32 -11.24 20.63
N LEU A 55 -15.05 -12.53 20.38
CA LEU A 55 -15.50 -13.59 21.28
C LEU A 55 -14.77 -13.52 22.62
N GLN A 56 -13.50 -13.12 22.66
CA GLN A 56 -12.72 -12.98 23.89
C GLN A 56 -13.27 -11.91 24.84
N THR A 57 -13.92 -10.86 24.33
CA THR A 57 -14.53 -9.80 25.15
C THR A 57 -15.83 -10.23 25.83
N LEU A 58 -16.41 -11.37 25.44
CA LEU A 58 -17.65 -11.88 26.03
C LEU A 58 -17.45 -12.41 27.47
N PRO A 59 -18.46 -12.27 28.35
CA PRO A 59 -18.43 -12.87 29.68
C PRO A 59 -18.15 -14.37 29.64
N ARG A 60 -17.37 -14.87 30.61
CA ARG A 60 -16.96 -16.29 30.67
C ARG A 60 -18.12 -17.28 30.51
N ARG A 61 -19.30 -16.95 31.07
CA ARG A 61 -20.51 -17.78 30.96
C ARG A 61 -21.01 -17.88 29.52
N ALA A 62 -21.02 -16.77 28.77
CA ALA A 62 -21.46 -16.72 27.38
C ALA A 62 -20.50 -17.51 26.46
N ARG A 63 -19.18 -17.33 26.64
CA ARG A 63 -18.18 -18.12 25.89
C ARG A 63 -18.35 -19.62 26.09
N ARG A 64 -18.50 -20.06 27.34
CA ARG A 64 -18.70 -21.49 27.67
C ARG A 64 -20.02 -22.03 27.12
N ALA A 65 -21.08 -21.24 27.12
CA ALA A 65 -22.37 -21.63 26.53
C ALA A 65 -22.24 -21.86 25.02
N MET A 66 -21.61 -20.93 24.30
CA MET A 66 -21.35 -21.06 22.85
C MET A 66 -20.48 -22.28 22.52
N GLN A 67 -19.37 -22.46 23.23
CA GLN A 67 -18.48 -23.61 23.04
C GLN A 67 -19.21 -24.95 23.24
N ARG A 68 -20.13 -25.02 24.22
CA ARG A 68 -20.95 -26.21 24.47
C ARG A 68 -22.00 -26.44 23.39
N GLN A 69 -22.71 -25.38 23.00
CA GLN A 69 -23.74 -25.46 21.98
C GLN A 69 -23.16 -25.92 20.64
N TRP A 70 -21.97 -25.45 20.29
CA TRP A 70 -21.35 -25.73 18.99
C TRP A 70 -20.34 -26.90 19.05
N LYS A 71 -20.07 -27.45 20.24
CA LYS A 71 -19.07 -28.50 20.49
C LYS A 71 -17.69 -28.17 19.90
N ARG A 72 -17.26 -26.91 20.01
CA ARG A 72 -15.99 -26.41 19.48
C ARG A 72 -15.25 -25.56 20.51
N SER A 73 -13.94 -25.43 20.35
CA SER A 73 -13.16 -24.42 21.09
C SER A 73 -13.63 -23.00 20.69
N LEU A 74 -13.26 -21.99 21.48
CA LEU A 74 -13.61 -20.60 21.14
C LEU A 74 -12.99 -20.20 19.78
N ALA A 75 -11.78 -20.70 19.48
CA ALA A 75 -11.13 -20.56 18.19
C ALA A 75 -11.90 -21.29 17.09
N GLY A 76 -12.40 -22.51 17.34
CA GLY A 76 -13.24 -23.23 16.38
C GLY A 76 -14.57 -22.53 16.08
N VAL A 77 -15.18 -21.86 17.06
CA VAL A 77 -16.36 -21.01 16.85
C VAL A 77 -15.98 -19.77 16.02
N ALA A 78 -14.87 -19.11 16.33
CA ALA A 78 -14.36 -17.98 15.55
C ALA A 78 -14.10 -18.37 14.08
N LEU A 79 -13.52 -19.55 13.85
CA LEU A 79 -13.27 -20.07 12.51
C LEU A 79 -14.57 -20.35 11.75
N LEU A 80 -15.56 -20.98 12.39
CA LEU A 80 -16.85 -21.23 11.75
C LEU A 80 -17.57 -19.92 11.39
N LEU A 81 -17.47 -18.90 12.24
CA LEU A 81 -17.99 -17.56 11.94
C LEU A 81 -17.22 -16.91 10.79
N ALA A 82 -15.89 -17.06 10.74
CA ALA A 82 -15.06 -16.57 9.64
C ALA A 82 -15.35 -17.28 8.30
N LEU A 83 -15.66 -18.58 8.33
CA LEU A 83 -16.02 -19.40 7.17
C LEU A 83 -17.47 -19.16 6.71
N GLY A 84 -18.37 -18.84 7.64
CA GLY A 84 -19.77 -18.50 7.36
C GLY A 84 -19.97 -17.09 6.81
N GLN A 85 -18.93 -16.26 6.82
CA GLN A 85 -18.90 -15.02 6.06
C GLN A 85 -18.70 -15.38 4.58
N THR A 86 -19.79 -15.32 3.80
CA THR A 86 -19.67 -15.21 2.33
C THR A 86 -18.62 -14.15 2.00
N PRO A 87 -17.83 -14.26 0.91
CA PRO A 87 -17.08 -13.12 0.42
C PRO A 87 -18.09 -11.98 0.31
N ALA A 88 -17.98 -11.03 1.23
CA ALA A 88 -18.88 -9.91 1.25
C ALA A 88 -18.68 -9.23 -0.10
N LEU A 89 -19.79 -8.94 -0.79
CA LEU A 89 -19.72 -8.08 -1.96
C LEU A 89 -18.90 -6.86 -1.55
N ALA A 90 -17.82 -6.60 -2.29
CA ALA A 90 -16.88 -5.52 -1.99
C ALA A 90 -17.63 -4.28 -1.52
N ALA A 91 -17.41 -3.81 -0.29
CA ALA A 91 -18.20 -2.70 0.20
C ALA A 91 -17.86 -1.46 -0.64
N THR A 92 -18.89 -0.78 -1.12
CA THR A 92 -18.71 0.46 -1.89
C THR A 92 -18.88 1.65 -0.96
N ILE A 93 -17.79 2.38 -0.71
CA ILE A 93 -17.74 3.55 0.16
C ILE A 93 -17.65 4.80 -0.72
N ASN A 94 -18.73 5.59 -0.75
CA ASN A 94 -18.80 6.80 -1.57
C ASN A 94 -18.32 8.03 -0.77
N ILE A 95 -17.23 8.66 -1.22
CA ILE A 95 -16.75 9.92 -0.64
C ILE A 95 -17.74 11.04 -0.92
N GLY A 96 -17.99 11.90 0.08
CA GLY A 96 -18.96 12.99 -0.04
C GLY A 96 -20.41 12.57 0.19
N GLY A 97 -20.69 11.26 0.32
CA GLY A 97 -21.99 10.76 0.74
C GLY A 97 -22.21 10.96 2.23
N GLY A 98 -23.33 11.58 2.60
CA GLY A 98 -23.84 11.53 3.97
C GLY A 98 -24.63 10.25 4.16
N GLY A 99 -24.15 9.34 5.01
CA GLY A 99 -24.98 8.23 5.48
C GLY A 99 -26.26 8.79 6.08
N GLY A 100 -27.42 8.20 5.75
CA GLY A 100 -28.77 8.69 6.07
C GLY A 100 -29.08 8.81 7.56
N GLN A 101 -28.43 9.74 8.25
CA GLN A 101 -28.74 10.16 9.62
C GLN A 101 -29.63 11.38 9.55
N THR A 102 -30.85 11.24 10.09
CA THR A 102 -31.87 12.31 10.14
C THR A 102 -31.80 13.15 11.42
N SER A 103 -30.76 13.02 12.24
CA SER A 103 -30.59 13.83 13.44
C SER A 103 -29.14 13.87 13.91
N ALA A 104 -28.56 15.09 13.97
CA ALA A 104 -27.15 15.50 14.17
C ALA A 104 -26.48 15.98 12.86
N PRO A 105 -25.44 16.84 12.90
CA PRO A 105 -24.82 17.36 11.66
C PRO A 105 -24.39 16.19 10.80
N ILE A 106 -24.80 16.19 9.52
CA ILE A 106 -24.49 15.13 8.56
C ILE A 106 -22.97 14.98 8.51
N LYS A 107 -22.44 13.89 9.08
CA LYS A 107 -21.03 13.54 8.90
C LYS A 107 -20.84 13.10 7.46
N VAL A 108 -20.06 13.87 6.70
CA VAL A 108 -19.73 13.58 5.32
C VAL A 108 -18.56 12.62 5.30
N CYS A 109 -18.73 11.48 4.63
CA CYS A 109 -17.66 10.48 4.48
C CYS A 109 -16.43 11.11 3.79
N SER A 110 -15.35 11.29 4.56
CA SER A 110 -14.07 11.79 4.08
C SER A 110 -13.18 10.66 3.55
N LEU A 111 -12.14 10.98 2.77
CA LEU A 111 -11.20 9.96 2.29
C LEU A 111 -10.44 9.28 3.44
N VAL A 112 -10.12 10.04 4.49
CA VAL A 112 -9.49 9.50 5.70
C VAL A 112 -10.43 8.47 6.35
N ASP A 113 -11.68 8.86 6.59
CA ASP A 113 -12.67 7.99 7.22
C ASP A 113 -12.99 6.76 6.37
N ALA A 114 -13.01 6.89 5.04
CA ALA A 114 -13.26 5.78 4.14
C ALA A 114 -12.15 4.73 4.15
N ILE A 115 -10.88 5.16 4.17
CA ILE A 115 -9.74 4.24 4.29
C ILE A 115 -9.78 3.57 5.66
N THR A 116 -10.06 4.32 6.73
CA THR A 116 -10.21 3.73 8.07
C THR A 116 -11.34 2.69 8.09
N ALA A 117 -12.52 3.03 7.55
CA ALA A 117 -13.67 2.12 7.52
C ALA A 117 -13.40 0.83 6.74
N ALA A 118 -12.64 0.93 5.64
CA ALA A 118 -12.20 -0.21 4.82
C ALA A 118 -11.10 -1.05 5.49
N ASN A 119 -10.22 -0.43 6.28
CA ASN A 119 -9.21 -1.16 7.03
C ASN A 119 -9.82 -1.91 8.22
N THR A 120 -10.83 -1.33 8.88
CA THR A 120 -11.36 -1.85 10.15
C THR A 120 -12.66 -2.64 10.01
N ASP A 121 -13.27 -2.68 8.82
CA ASP A 121 -14.62 -3.21 8.59
C ASP A 121 -15.65 -2.61 9.58
N THR A 122 -15.48 -1.34 9.95
CA THR A 122 -16.38 -0.62 10.86
C THR A 122 -16.77 0.74 10.31
N SER A 123 -18.02 1.15 10.56
CA SER A 123 -18.49 2.46 10.13
C SER A 123 -17.79 3.57 10.92
N THR A 124 -17.21 4.55 10.23
CA THR A 124 -16.57 5.70 10.86
C THR A 124 -16.78 6.97 10.03
N GLY A 125 -16.83 8.13 10.68
CA GLY A 125 -16.85 9.44 9.99
C GLY A 125 -17.94 9.66 8.93
N GLY A 126 -19.09 8.99 9.05
CA GLY A 126 -20.16 9.06 8.05
C GLY A 126 -20.01 8.07 6.89
N CYS A 127 -18.92 7.30 6.85
CA CYS A 127 -18.71 6.18 5.93
C CYS A 127 -19.36 4.90 6.48
N PRO A 128 -20.00 4.09 5.61
CA PRO A 128 -20.42 2.74 6.00
C PRO A 128 -19.20 1.87 6.33
N ALA A 129 -19.43 0.78 7.06
CA ALA A 129 -18.39 -0.22 7.31
C ALA A 129 -17.91 -0.86 6.00
N GLY A 130 -16.61 -1.15 5.94
CA GLY A 130 -16.04 -2.05 4.93
C GLY A 130 -16.48 -3.50 5.12
N SER A 131 -16.12 -4.34 4.16
CA SER A 131 -16.19 -5.79 4.29
C SER A 131 -15.27 -6.48 3.30
N GLY A 132 -14.13 -6.97 3.78
CA GLY A 132 -13.19 -7.72 2.96
C GLY A 132 -12.41 -6.82 1.99
N ALA A 133 -12.61 -6.98 0.69
CA ALA A 133 -11.96 -6.10 -0.29
C ALA A 133 -12.91 -4.95 -0.63
N ASP A 134 -12.52 -3.72 -0.36
CA ASP A 134 -13.42 -2.57 -0.45
C ASP A 134 -13.14 -1.69 -1.66
N THR A 135 -14.18 -0.98 -2.10
CA THR A 135 -14.12 -0.01 -3.18
C THR A 135 -14.49 1.37 -2.64
N ILE A 136 -13.53 2.29 -2.61
CA ILE A 136 -13.75 3.70 -2.32
C ILE A 136 -13.98 4.45 -3.63
N VAL A 137 -15.10 5.13 -3.77
CA VAL A 137 -15.46 5.89 -4.97
C VAL A 137 -15.30 7.38 -4.71
N LEU A 138 -14.43 8.03 -5.48
CA LEU A 138 -14.27 9.48 -5.46
C LEU A 138 -15.29 10.14 -6.40
N PRO A 139 -15.86 11.30 -6.02
CA PRO A 139 -16.68 12.08 -6.93
C PRO A 139 -15.88 12.46 -8.18
N LYS A 140 -16.52 12.36 -9.35
CA LYS A 140 -15.89 12.58 -10.66
C LYS A 140 -15.17 13.92 -10.71
N GLY A 141 -13.89 13.89 -11.07
CA GLY A 141 -13.05 15.09 -11.20
C GLY A 141 -12.83 15.90 -9.92
N SER A 142 -13.21 15.37 -8.75
CA SER A 142 -13.04 16.07 -7.48
C SER A 142 -11.58 16.23 -7.07
N THR A 143 -11.31 17.14 -6.14
CA THR A 143 -9.98 17.28 -5.53
C THR A 143 -10.07 17.05 -4.02
N GLN A 144 -9.40 16.01 -3.56
CA GLN A 144 -9.18 15.71 -2.15
C GLN A 144 -7.87 16.38 -1.72
N THR A 145 -7.97 17.50 -1.01
CA THR A 145 -6.80 18.27 -0.55
C THR A 145 -6.48 17.92 0.89
N LEU A 146 -5.31 17.32 1.11
CA LEU A 146 -4.79 16.96 2.42
C LEU A 146 -4.03 18.15 3.00
N THR A 147 -4.45 18.61 4.18
CA THR A 147 -3.93 19.83 4.82
C THR A 147 -3.13 19.56 6.09
N ALA A 148 -3.20 18.34 6.62
CA ALA A 148 -2.54 17.95 7.86
C ALA A 148 -1.99 16.53 7.77
N ILE A 149 -1.02 16.25 8.64
CA ILE A 149 -0.53 14.89 8.89
C ILE A 149 -1.66 14.09 9.54
N ASN A 150 -1.96 12.92 9.00
CA ASN A 150 -2.94 12.00 9.57
C ASN A 150 -2.32 11.11 10.64
N ASN A 151 -1.16 10.54 10.34
CA ASN A 151 -0.41 9.68 11.23
C ASN A 151 1.09 9.85 10.93
N SER A 152 1.91 9.50 11.92
CA SER A 152 3.34 9.37 11.76
C SER A 152 3.68 7.93 12.14
N GLU A 153 3.22 6.99 11.31
CA GLU A 153 3.53 5.57 11.46
C GLU A 153 5.04 5.40 11.28
N ALA A 154 5.77 5.33 12.40
CA ALA A 154 7.05 4.67 12.47
C ALA A 154 6.74 3.20 12.74
N ASP A 155 6.25 2.49 11.72
CA ASP A 155 5.96 1.08 11.94
C ASP A 155 7.29 0.38 12.24
N GLN A 156 7.28 -0.40 13.31
CA GLN A 156 8.47 -0.84 14.05
C GLN A 156 9.35 -1.84 13.26
N TYR A 157 9.03 -2.05 11.99
CA TYR A 157 9.61 -3.08 11.14
C TYR A 157 10.48 -2.54 10.01
N ASP A 158 10.38 -1.26 9.64
CA ASP A 158 11.07 -0.80 8.44
C ASP A 158 11.58 0.64 8.50
N ARG A 159 12.92 0.76 8.43
CA ARG A 159 13.68 2.01 8.29
C ARG A 159 13.29 2.85 7.07
N PHE A 160 12.52 2.28 6.13
CA PHE A 160 12.07 2.95 4.91
C PHE A 160 10.65 3.54 5.02
N PHE A 161 9.89 3.19 6.05
CA PHE A 161 8.54 3.71 6.32
C PHE A 161 8.47 4.78 7.40
N SER A 162 9.61 5.16 8.00
CA SER A 162 9.64 6.32 8.89
C SER A 162 9.01 7.53 8.20
N GLY A 163 8.22 8.30 8.93
CA GLY A 163 7.74 9.60 8.48
C GLY A 163 6.22 9.78 8.45
N PRO A 164 5.79 11.05 8.29
CA PRO A 164 4.39 11.41 8.33
C PRO A 164 3.64 11.05 7.04
N ASN A 165 2.40 10.58 7.20
CA ASN A 165 1.47 10.27 6.12
C ASN A 165 0.24 11.20 6.20
N GLY A 166 -0.28 11.61 5.05
CA GLY A 166 -1.48 12.43 4.93
C GLY A 166 -2.78 11.62 4.95
N LEU A 167 -2.70 10.30 4.79
CA LEU A 167 -3.82 9.36 4.85
C LEU A 167 -3.48 8.20 5.80
N PRO A 168 -4.49 7.47 6.31
CA PRO A 168 -4.27 6.26 7.09
C PRO A 168 -3.43 5.24 6.30
N LEU A 169 -2.60 4.49 7.03
CA LEU A 169 -1.87 3.34 6.48
C LEU A 169 -2.87 2.33 5.87
N VAL A 170 -2.63 1.88 4.64
CA VAL A 170 -3.46 0.85 4.00
C VAL A 170 -3.03 -0.52 4.49
N THR A 171 -3.91 -1.20 5.22
CA THR A 171 -3.65 -2.52 5.82
C THR A 171 -4.58 -3.61 5.27
N SER A 172 -5.66 -3.23 4.59
CA SER A 172 -6.57 -4.16 3.90
C SER A 172 -6.50 -4.02 2.37
N ALA A 173 -7.38 -4.73 1.66
CA ALA A 173 -7.49 -4.64 0.22
C ALA A 173 -8.46 -3.52 -0.19
N ILE A 174 -7.91 -2.42 -0.72
CA ILE A 174 -8.68 -1.23 -1.08
C ILE A 174 -8.49 -0.90 -2.57
N THR A 175 -9.61 -0.77 -3.27
CA THR A 175 -9.66 -0.15 -4.61
C THR A 175 -10.20 1.26 -4.50
N ILE A 176 -9.45 2.24 -4.98
CA ILE A 176 -9.92 3.63 -5.13
C ILE A 176 -10.30 3.87 -6.59
N GLN A 177 -11.60 3.98 -6.85
CA GLN A 177 -12.14 4.44 -8.12
C GLN A 177 -12.12 5.97 -8.13
N GLY A 178 -11.07 6.52 -8.74
CA GLY A 178 -10.82 7.95 -8.75
C GLY A 178 -11.74 8.74 -9.65
N ASN A 179 -12.29 8.17 -10.72
CA ASN A 179 -13.15 8.91 -11.66
C ASN A 179 -12.54 10.23 -12.18
N GLY A 180 -11.22 10.27 -12.35
CA GLY A 180 -10.46 11.47 -12.73
C GLY A 180 -10.16 12.43 -11.58
N ALA A 181 -10.45 12.05 -10.33
CA ALA A 181 -10.19 12.87 -9.15
C ALA A 181 -8.68 12.97 -8.83
N THR A 182 -8.35 14.04 -8.13
CA THR A 182 -7.00 14.33 -7.63
C THR A 182 -6.97 14.19 -6.11
N ILE A 183 -5.98 13.47 -5.59
CA ILE A 183 -5.61 13.43 -4.19
C ILE A 183 -4.26 14.17 -4.08
N ARG A 184 -4.22 15.22 -3.27
CA ARG A 184 -3.06 16.12 -3.23
C ARG A 184 -2.78 16.66 -1.84
N ARG A 185 -1.51 16.78 -1.50
CA ARG A 185 -1.05 17.59 -0.35
C ARG A 185 -1.10 19.09 -0.70
N ALA A 186 -1.72 19.90 0.16
CA ALA A 186 -1.67 21.36 0.02
C ALA A 186 -0.22 21.86 0.14
N SER A 187 0.18 22.85 -0.66
CA SER A 187 1.55 23.39 -0.59
C SER A 187 1.89 24.00 0.77
N SER A 188 0.89 24.56 1.47
CA SER A 188 0.99 25.13 2.82
C SER A 188 0.93 24.10 3.96
N ALA A 189 0.59 22.84 3.66
CA ALA A 189 0.57 21.80 4.69
C ALA A 189 1.99 21.46 5.16
N PRO A 190 2.14 20.77 6.31
CA PRO A 190 3.38 20.08 6.64
C PRO A 190 3.79 19.08 5.55
N GLU A 191 5.07 18.72 5.51
CA GLU A 191 5.57 17.66 4.64
C GLU A 191 5.03 16.31 5.11
N PHE A 192 4.38 15.58 4.20
CA PHE A 192 3.99 14.19 4.37
C PHE A 192 3.85 13.46 3.04
N ARG A 193 3.97 12.14 3.12
CA ARG A 193 3.64 11.17 2.08
C ARG A 193 2.12 11.10 1.87
N ILE A 194 1.63 10.93 0.65
CA ILE A 194 0.17 10.80 0.43
C ILE A 194 -0.35 9.44 0.91
N PHE A 195 0.23 8.34 0.39
CA PHE A 195 -0.18 6.97 0.74
C PHE A 195 0.99 6.17 1.30
N ALA A 196 0.74 5.46 2.40
CA ALA A 196 1.57 4.35 2.85
C ALA A 196 0.76 3.05 2.72
N VAL A 197 1.39 1.98 2.24
CA VAL A 197 0.79 0.65 2.10
C VAL A 197 1.65 -0.34 2.86
N ASP A 198 1.06 -0.93 3.90
CA ASP A 198 1.71 -1.93 4.75
C ASP A 198 1.94 -3.24 3.98
N PHE A 199 2.71 -4.16 4.54
CA PHE A 199 3.06 -5.46 3.96
C PHE A 199 1.83 -6.28 3.52
N ASP A 200 0.78 -6.30 4.35
CA ASP A 200 -0.49 -6.97 4.02
C ASP A 200 -1.43 -6.10 3.18
N GLY A 201 -1.15 -4.80 3.11
CA GLY A 201 -1.91 -3.80 2.38
C GLY A 201 -1.93 -4.05 0.87
N ARG A 202 -3.10 -3.83 0.26
CA ARG A 202 -3.26 -3.90 -1.19
C ARG A 202 -4.02 -2.68 -1.68
N LEU A 203 -3.35 -1.82 -2.42
CA LEU A 203 -3.93 -0.59 -2.95
C LEU A 203 -4.06 -0.65 -4.48
N SER A 204 -5.26 -0.46 -4.99
CA SER A 204 -5.54 -0.32 -6.43
C SER A 204 -6.05 1.08 -6.71
N LEU A 205 -5.29 1.89 -7.44
CA LEU A 205 -5.70 3.24 -7.85
C LEU A 205 -6.14 3.25 -9.31
N GLN A 206 -7.42 3.54 -9.55
CA GLN A 206 -8.02 3.57 -10.87
C GLN A 206 -8.44 4.97 -11.26
N ARG A 207 -7.88 5.53 -12.34
CA ARG A 207 -8.24 6.88 -12.81
C ARG A 207 -8.07 7.95 -11.73
N THR A 208 -6.97 7.88 -10.99
CA THR A 208 -6.66 8.78 -9.87
C THR A 208 -5.37 9.55 -10.14
N ARG A 209 -5.34 10.84 -9.78
CA ARG A 209 -4.10 11.62 -9.72
C ARG A 209 -3.60 11.74 -8.28
N VAL A 210 -2.35 11.41 -8.02
CA VAL A 210 -1.66 11.60 -6.73
C VAL A 210 -0.56 12.64 -6.91
N SER A 211 -0.60 13.72 -6.12
CA SER A 211 0.33 14.84 -6.34
C SER A 211 0.70 15.64 -5.09
N GLY A 212 1.81 16.38 -5.17
CA GLY A 212 2.25 17.33 -4.14
C GLY A 212 2.80 16.69 -2.87
N GLY A 213 2.78 15.35 -2.77
CA GLY A 213 3.34 14.62 -1.66
C GLY A 213 4.81 14.94 -1.49
N LYS A 214 5.23 15.22 -0.26
CA LYS A 214 6.59 15.64 0.05
C LYS A 214 6.99 15.05 1.39
N THR A 215 8.03 14.24 1.45
CA THR A 215 8.52 13.66 2.71
C THR A 215 10.05 13.64 2.72
N PRO A 216 10.72 13.79 3.87
CA PRO A 216 12.17 13.56 3.96
C PRO A 216 12.55 12.08 3.76
N ASP A 217 11.60 11.16 3.92
CA ASP A 217 11.80 9.72 3.76
C ASP A 217 11.52 9.26 2.31
N GLY A 218 11.13 8.00 2.13
CA GLY A 218 10.81 7.44 0.81
C GLY A 218 9.36 7.63 0.37
N GLY A 219 9.14 7.72 -0.95
CA GLY A 219 7.81 7.62 -1.55
C GLY A 219 6.93 8.83 -1.33
N GLY A 220 7.21 9.96 -1.99
CA GLY A 220 6.48 11.22 -1.75
C GLY A 220 4.99 11.10 -2.04
N GLY A 221 4.66 10.46 -3.17
CA GLY A 221 3.29 10.08 -3.49
C GLY A 221 2.88 8.81 -2.75
N ILE A 222 3.62 7.73 -2.97
CA ILE A 222 3.28 6.40 -2.45
C ILE A 222 4.55 5.72 -1.91
N ALA A 223 4.49 5.15 -0.71
CA ALA A 223 5.44 4.13 -0.26
C ALA A 223 4.69 2.83 0.00
N SER A 224 5.23 1.69 -0.43
CA SER A 224 4.54 0.40 -0.34
C SER A 224 5.47 -0.75 0.00
N ALA A 225 5.21 -1.41 1.14
CA ALA A 225 5.73 -2.73 1.49
C ALA A 225 4.80 -3.84 0.96
N GLY A 226 3.53 -3.52 0.78
CA GLY A 226 2.54 -4.40 0.16
C GLY A 226 2.44 -4.25 -1.35
N ARG A 227 1.24 -4.49 -1.87
CA ARG A 227 0.97 -4.49 -3.33
C ARG A 227 0.25 -3.23 -3.77
N VAL A 228 0.78 -2.56 -4.78
CA VAL A 228 0.15 -1.40 -5.44
C VAL A 228 -0.11 -1.68 -6.90
N ILE A 229 -1.33 -1.36 -7.35
CA ILE A 229 -1.72 -1.36 -8.77
C ILE A 229 -2.14 0.05 -9.16
N LEU A 230 -1.50 0.60 -10.18
CA LEU A 230 -1.88 1.86 -10.83
C LEU A 230 -2.49 1.55 -12.19
N SER A 231 -3.77 1.91 -12.37
CA SER A 231 -4.48 1.71 -13.63
C SER A 231 -5.08 3.02 -14.13
N SER A 232 -4.65 3.49 -15.30
CA SER A 232 -5.12 4.76 -15.87
C SER A 232 -4.92 5.96 -14.93
N SER A 233 -3.88 5.90 -14.09
CA SER A 233 -3.65 6.85 -12.99
C SER A 233 -2.42 7.72 -13.26
N THR A 234 -2.26 8.80 -12.50
CA THR A 234 -1.12 9.71 -12.61
C THR A 234 -0.47 9.97 -11.27
N ILE A 235 0.84 9.72 -11.15
CA ILE A 235 1.65 10.08 -9.99
C ILE A 235 2.57 11.23 -10.42
N SER A 236 2.37 12.42 -9.87
CA SER A 236 3.11 13.58 -10.37
C SER A 236 3.35 14.70 -9.38
N GLY A 237 4.48 15.40 -9.52
CA GLY A 237 4.81 16.54 -8.68
C GLY A 237 5.01 16.14 -7.22
N ASN A 238 5.49 14.92 -6.97
CA ASN A 238 5.82 14.44 -5.64
C ASN A 238 7.33 14.46 -5.42
N SER A 239 7.77 14.60 -4.17
CA SER A 239 9.17 14.65 -3.80
C SER A 239 9.48 13.83 -2.56
N ALA A 240 10.63 13.17 -2.55
CA ALA A 240 11.09 12.32 -1.44
C ALA A 240 12.63 12.32 -1.38
N SER A 241 13.25 11.69 -0.38
CA SER A 241 14.69 11.37 -0.47
C SER A 241 14.94 10.23 -1.45
N GLY A 242 14.11 9.20 -1.48
CA GLY A 242 14.13 8.12 -2.46
C GLY A 242 12.73 7.81 -2.99
N GLY A 243 12.60 7.47 -4.28
CA GLY A 243 11.29 7.22 -4.87
C GLY A 243 10.41 8.46 -4.83
N GLY A 244 10.81 9.54 -5.52
CA GLY A 244 10.13 10.84 -5.47
C GLY A 244 8.62 10.73 -5.68
N GLY A 245 8.22 9.95 -6.68
CA GLY A 245 6.83 9.54 -6.90
C GLY A 245 6.45 8.35 -6.04
N VAL A 246 7.13 7.22 -6.24
CA VAL A 246 6.83 5.94 -5.59
C VAL A 246 8.09 5.28 -5.04
N LEU A 247 8.04 4.85 -3.79
CA LEU A 247 8.94 3.85 -3.23
C LEU A 247 8.20 2.50 -3.18
N ASN A 248 8.78 1.48 -3.80
CA ASN A 248 8.24 0.13 -3.86
C ASN A 248 9.20 -0.86 -3.20
N LEU A 249 8.83 -1.37 -2.04
CA LEU A 249 9.51 -2.48 -1.37
C LEU A 249 8.75 -3.80 -1.55
N GLY A 250 7.46 -3.73 -1.88
CA GLY A 250 6.63 -4.89 -2.19
C GLY A 250 6.50 -5.16 -3.68
N THR A 251 5.28 -5.04 -4.23
CA THR A 251 5.04 -5.22 -5.67
C THR A 251 4.27 -4.04 -6.24
N LEU A 252 4.78 -3.48 -7.33
CA LEU A 252 4.16 -2.37 -8.05
C LEU A 252 3.84 -2.78 -9.50
N THR A 253 2.57 -2.66 -9.87
CA THR A 253 2.13 -2.79 -11.27
C THR A 253 1.58 -1.46 -11.77
N VAL A 254 2.12 -0.98 -12.89
CA VAL A 254 1.75 0.29 -13.52
C VAL A 254 1.22 0.01 -14.91
N THR A 255 -0.07 0.25 -15.15
CA THR A 255 -0.72 0.00 -16.44
C THR A 255 -1.45 1.24 -16.94
N ARG A 256 -1.21 1.59 -18.21
CA ARG A 256 -1.86 2.75 -18.86
C ARG A 256 -1.78 4.03 -18.04
N SER A 257 -0.70 4.21 -17.29
CA SER A 257 -0.56 5.26 -16.27
C SER A 257 0.62 6.17 -16.58
N THR A 258 0.72 7.28 -15.85
CA THR A 258 1.80 8.26 -16.02
C THR A 258 2.48 8.53 -14.69
N ILE A 259 3.80 8.41 -14.63
CA ILE A 259 4.63 8.84 -13.51
C ILE A 259 5.51 9.99 -14.00
N SER A 260 5.22 11.22 -13.56
CA SER A 260 5.86 12.40 -14.15
C SER A 260 6.18 13.53 -13.20
N ASN A 261 7.25 14.28 -13.49
CA ASN A 261 7.63 15.47 -12.73
C ASN A 261 7.77 15.20 -11.22
N ASN A 262 8.22 14.00 -10.85
CA ASN A 262 8.55 13.68 -9.48
C ASN A 262 10.07 13.83 -9.26
N SER A 263 10.49 14.05 -8.02
CA SER A 263 11.90 14.24 -7.72
C SER A 263 12.38 13.54 -6.46
N SER A 264 13.57 12.95 -6.51
CA SER A 264 14.30 12.52 -5.33
C SER A 264 15.34 13.58 -4.94
N ALA A 265 15.53 13.80 -3.64
CA ALA A 265 16.48 14.76 -3.09
C ALA A 265 17.93 14.25 -3.12
N ALA A 266 18.89 15.18 -3.01
CA ALA A 266 20.32 14.87 -2.98
C ALA A 266 20.69 14.01 -1.76
N GLY A 267 21.52 12.98 -1.99
CA GLY A 267 21.98 12.07 -0.93
C GLY A 267 20.96 10.99 -0.54
N GLY A 268 19.79 10.94 -1.19
CA GLY A 268 18.82 9.87 -0.96
C GLY A 268 19.01 8.68 -1.91
N GLY A 269 18.17 7.65 -1.77
CA GLY A 269 18.35 6.37 -2.46
C GLY A 269 18.09 6.34 -3.98
N GLY A 270 17.86 7.49 -4.62
CA GLY A 270 17.58 7.55 -6.06
C GLY A 270 16.11 7.33 -6.42
N GLY A 271 15.83 7.19 -7.72
CA GLY A 271 14.48 7.00 -8.24
C GLY A 271 13.64 8.27 -8.20
N GLY A 272 13.89 9.20 -9.12
CA GLY A 272 13.12 10.45 -9.19
C GLY A 272 11.63 10.18 -9.37
N GLY A 273 11.28 9.25 -10.26
CA GLY A 273 9.92 8.76 -10.46
C GLY A 273 9.60 7.60 -9.52
N VAL A 274 10.29 6.49 -9.73
CA VAL A 274 10.11 5.24 -8.96
C VAL A 274 11.44 4.75 -8.44
N ARG A 275 11.48 4.36 -7.17
CA ARG A 275 12.52 3.50 -6.62
C ARG A 275 11.89 2.17 -6.25
N SER A 276 12.45 1.07 -6.73
CA SER A 276 12.12 -0.26 -6.23
C SER A 276 13.33 -0.88 -5.58
N ASP A 277 13.14 -1.42 -4.38
CA ASP A 277 14.22 -1.97 -3.57
C ASP A 277 13.78 -3.35 -3.06
N GLY A 278 14.54 -4.37 -3.44
CA GLY A 278 14.26 -5.77 -3.16
C GLY A 278 15.12 -6.38 -2.07
N GLU A 279 15.88 -5.60 -1.28
CA GLU A 279 16.72 -6.12 -0.18
C GLU A 279 15.94 -7.03 0.79
N ALA A 280 14.64 -6.77 0.99
CA ALA A 280 13.75 -7.55 1.84
C ALA A 280 13.00 -8.69 1.12
N GLY A 281 13.41 -9.09 -0.09
CA GLY A 281 12.76 -10.14 -0.89
C GLY A 281 11.52 -9.66 -1.66
N GLY A 282 11.42 -8.36 -1.93
CA GLY A 282 10.35 -7.74 -2.72
C GLY A 282 10.89 -6.89 -3.88
N GLY A 283 10.32 -5.70 -4.09
CA GLY A 283 10.77 -4.74 -5.10
C GLY A 283 10.31 -5.02 -6.54
N ASN A 284 9.45 -6.01 -6.79
CA ASN A 284 9.02 -6.33 -8.15
C ASN A 284 8.24 -5.17 -8.80
N LEU A 285 8.70 -4.73 -9.97
CA LEU A 285 8.12 -3.64 -10.73
C LEU A 285 7.74 -4.09 -12.14
N THR A 286 6.46 -3.96 -12.46
CA THR A 286 5.94 -4.20 -13.81
C THR A 286 5.29 -2.94 -14.36
N ILE A 287 5.71 -2.53 -15.55
CA ILE A 287 5.24 -1.31 -16.21
C ILE A 287 4.75 -1.69 -17.61
N ILE A 288 3.51 -1.36 -17.93
CA ILE A 288 2.85 -1.76 -19.18
C ILE A 288 2.11 -0.58 -19.78
N ASN A 289 2.35 -0.29 -21.06
CA ASN A 289 1.63 0.73 -21.83
C ASN A 289 1.53 2.09 -21.11
N SER A 290 2.58 2.50 -20.42
CA SER A 290 2.64 3.64 -19.51
C SER A 290 3.76 4.60 -19.89
N ALA A 291 3.74 5.79 -19.27
CA ALA A 291 4.75 6.82 -19.49
C ALA A 291 5.46 7.19 -18.17
N ILE A 292 6.79 7.21 -18.19
CA ILE A 292 7.64 7.71 -17.09
C ILE A 292 8.44 8.89 -17.62
N SER A 293 8.08 10.11 -17.22
CA SER A 293 8.65 11.30 -17.86
C SER A 293 8.92 12.50 -16.98
N GLY A 294 9.98 13.25 -17.31
CA GLY A 294 10.30 14.49 -16.60
C GLY A 294 10.64 14.28 -15.12
N ASN A 295 10.98 13.07 -14.70
CA ASN A 295 11.36 12.81 -13.32
C ASN A 295 12.86 13.09 -13.10
N SER A 296 13.22 13.50 -11.89
CA SER A 296 14.59 13.93 -11.57
C SER A 296 15.12 13.30 -10.30
N ALA A 297 16.24 12.59 -10.38
CA ALA A 297 17.03 12.20 -9.22
C ALA A 297 18.15 13.22 -8.99
N LYS A 298 18.01 14.04 -7.95
CA LYS A 298 19.07 14.98 -7.56
C LYS A 298 20.08 14.22 -6.73
N GLY A 299 21.37 14.30 -7.05
CA GLY A 299 22.42 13.70 -6.22
C GLY A 299 22.50 12.17 -6.22
N SER A 300 21.67 11.46 -7.00
CA SER A 300 21.56 10.00 -7.01
C SER A 300 21.25 9.46 -8.41
N SER A 301 21.10 8.14 -8.53
CA SER A 301 20.81 7.42 -9.78
C SER A 301 19.31 7.27 -10.06
N GLY A 302 18.97 6.87 -11.30
CA GLY A 302 17.62 6.50 -11.69
C GLY A 302 16.69 7.71 -11.75
N GLY A 303 16.91 8.60 -12.71
CA GLY A 303 16.09 9.81 -12.85
C GLY A 303 14.61 9.48 -13.03
N GLY A 304 14.31 8.49 -13.88
CA GLY A 304 12.99 7.91 -14.05
C GLY A 304 12.74 6.78 -13.04
N VAL A 305 13.50 5.71 -13.18
CA VAL A 305 13.39 4.49 -12.37
C VAL A 305 14.76 4.09 -11.83
N CYS A 306 14.81 3.73 -10.55
CA CYS A 306 15.95 3.09 -9.89
C CYS A 306 15.47 1.72 -9.38
N ILE A 307 16.18 0.65 -9.70
CA ILE A 307 15.92 -0.69 -9.16
C ILE A 307 17.17 -1.24 -8.48
N ASP A 308 17.02 -1.60 -7.21
CA ASP A 308 18.07 -2.16 -6.36
C ASP A 308 17.63 -3.56 -5.92
N TYR A 309 18.41 -4.61 -6.20
CA TYR A 309 18.11 -6.00 -5.80
C TYR A 309 16.70 -6.49 -6.19
N ALA A 310 16.16 -6.01 -7.32
CA ALA A 310 14.77 -6.17 -7.71
C ALA A 310 14.62 -6.64 -9.16
N THR A 311 13.37 -6.83 -9.61
CA THR A 311 13.05 -7.13 -11.01
C THR A 311 12.22 -6.01 -11.63
N LEU A 312 12.60 -5.59 -12.84
CA LEU A 312 11.85 -4.64 -13.66
C LEU A 312 11.46 -5.24 -15.00
N THR A 313 10.15 -5.33 -15.26
CA THR A 313 9.60 -5.68 -16.58
C THR A 313 8.88 -4.49 -17.19
N VAL A 314 9.30 -4.08 -18.38
CA VAL A 314 8.78 -2.91 -19.11
C VAL A 314 8.30 -3.35 -20.48
N THR A 315 6.99 -3.30 -20.73
CA THR A 315 6.38 -3.64 -22.03
C THR A 315 5.52 -2.51 -22.62
N GLY A 316 5.85 -2.05 -23.84
CA GLY A 316 5.02 -1.05 -24.54
C GLY A 316 5.09 0.36 -23.95
N ASN A 317 6.18 0.74 -23.27
CA ASN A 317 6.24 1.98 -22.50
C ASN A 317 7.07 3.08 -23.17
N THR A 318 6.88 4.31 -22.70
CA THR A 318 7.78 5.44 -22.99
C THR A 318 8.44 5.92 -21.71
N ILE A 319 9.77 5.89 -21.65
CA ILE A 319 10.58 6.46 -20.57
C ILE A 319 11.36 7.63 -21.15
N SER A 320 10.98 8.87 -20.84
CA SER A 320 11.54 10.03 -21.55
C SER A 320 11.75 11.29 -20.74
N GLY A 321 12.79 12.07 -21.07
CA GLY A 321 13.03 13.36 -20.43
C GLY A 321 13.37 13.26 -18.93
N ASN A 322 13.79 12.09 -18.46
CA ASN A 322 14.18 11.90 -17.07
C ASN A 322 15.66 12.24 -16.85
N ARG A 323 16.01 12.67 -15.64
CA ARG A 323 17.33 13.24 -15.35
C ARG A 323 17.94 12.72 -14.04
N ALA A 324 19.18 12.24 -14.10
CA ALA A 324 19.99 11.91 -12.92
C ALA A 324 21.17 12.90 -12.81
N THR A 325 21.11 13.87 -11.88
CA THR A 325 22.14 14.93 -11.82
C THR A 325 23.37 14.56 -11.00
N GLY A 326 23.28 13.57 -10.11
CA GLY A 326 24.40 13.12 -9.29
C GLY A 326 24.80 11.67 -9.52
N GLY A 327 24.10 10.95 -10.41
CA GLY A 327 24.26 9.52 -10.57
C GLY A 327 24.14 9.05 -12.01
N ARG A 328 23.74 7.80 -12.14
CA ARG A 328 23.68 7.04 -13.39
C ARG A 328 22.23 6.80 -13.79
N GLY A 329 22.01 6.38 -15.03
CA GLY A 329 20.69 5.94 -15.49
C GLY A 329 19.66 7.06 -15.44
N GLY A 330 19.79 8.04 -16.35
CA GLY A 330 18.86 9.16 -16.43
C GLY A 330 17.41 8.69 -16.59
N GLY A 331 17.20 7.70 -17.45
CA GLY A 331 15.94 6.99 -17.60
C GLY A 331 15.78 5.89 -16.55
N VAL A 332 16.62 4.87 -16.64
CA VAL A 332 16.61 3.69 -15.76
C VAL A 332 18.00 3.42 -15.21
N GLU A 333 18.09 3.22 -13.91
CA GLU A 333 19.26 2.60 -13.29
C GLU A 333 18.85 1.24 -12.70
N SER A 334 19.71 0.25 -12.89
CA SER A 334 19.53 -1.12 -12.45
C SER A 334 20.78 -1.62 -11.74
N PHE A 335 20.70 -1.78 -10.43
CA PHE A 335 21.78 -2.28 -9.58
C PHE A 335 21.43 -3.67 -9.02
N GLN A 336 22.27 -4.66 -9.31
CA GLN A 336 22.08 -6.07 -8.88
C GLN A 336 20.66 -6.59 -9.11
N SER A 337 20.10 -6.21 -10.26
CA SER A 337 18.68 -6.38 -10.60
C SER A 337 18.54 -7.00 -11.98
N ASP A 338 17.38 -7.60 -12.23
CA ASP A 338 17.01 -8.10 -13.55
C ASP A 338 16.12 -7.07 -14.27
N LEU A 339 16.53 -6.73 -15.49
CA LEU A 339 15.85 -5.74 -16.33
C LEU A 339 15.43 -6.38 -17.65
N THR A 340 14.13 -6.29 -17.95
CA THR A 340 13.55 -6.72 -19.24
C THR A 340 12.78 -5.59 -19.90
N LEU A 341 13.12 -5.28 -21.16
CA LEU A 341 12.44 -4.27 -21.96
C LEU A 341 11.94 -4.82 -23.30
N THR A 342 10.63 -4.77 -23.48
CA THR A 342 9.98 -5.23 -24.71
C THR A 342 9.19 -4.07 -25.31
N ASN A 343 9.36 -3.82 -26.61
CA ASN A 343 8.59 -2.85 -27.39
C ASN A 343 8.46 -1.47 -26.70
N SER A 344 9.55 -0.99 -26.08
CA SER A 344 9.53 0.25 -25.29
C SER A 344 10.51 1.28 -25.82
N THR A 345 10.18 2.55 -25.67
CA THR A 345 11.00 3.69 -26.11
C THR A 345 11.65 4.35 -24.91
N ILE A 346 12.98 4.53 -24.99
CA ILE A 346 13.77 5.30 -24.01
C ILE A 346 14.43 6.45 -24.74
N SER A 347 14.05 7.70 -24.46
CA SER A 347 14.47 8.85 -25.26
C SER A 347 14.62 10.14 -24.45
N GLY A 348 15.56 11.01 -24.84
CA GLY A 348 15.74 12.32 -24.20
C GLY A 348 16.07 12.27 -22.70
N ASN A 349 16.54 11.12 -22.18
CA ASN A 349 16.96 10.99 -20.79
C ASN A 349 18.42 11.39 -20.63
N SER A 350 18.80 11.93 -19.47
CA SER A 350 20.13 12.47 -19.23
C SER A 350 20.68 12.07 -17.86
N ALA A 351 21.97 11.78 -17.80
CA ALA A 351 22.70 11.56 -16.56
C ALA A 351 24.01 12.33 -16.61
N ASN A 352 24.42 12.92 -15.48
CA ASN A 352 25.75 13.51 -15.36
C ASN A 352 26.83 12.43 -15.18
N GLY A 353 26.45 11.26 -14.68
CA GLY A 353 27.30 10.07 -14.63
C GLY A 353 27.16 9.21 -15.89
N ILE A 354 26.97 7.90 -15.69
CA ILE A 354 26.93 6.91 -16.77
C ILE A 354 25.49 6.65 -17.21
N GLY A 355 25.27 6.52 -18.52
CA GLY A 355 23.99 6.05 -19.08
C GLY A 355 22.88 7.09 -18.97
N GLY A 356 22.77 7.97 -19.97
CA GLY A 356 21.65 8.91 -20.05
C GLY A 356 20.31 8.20 -20.14
N GLY A 357 20.23 7.13 -20.95
CA GLY A 357 19.07 6.24 -21.07
C GLY A 357 19.00 5.22 -19.95
N ILE A 358 19.85 4.19 -20.04
CA ILE A 358 19.91 3.07 -19.08
C ILE A 358 21.34 2.95 -18.54
N SER A 359 21.47 2.63 -17.25
CA SER A 359 22.70 2.13 -16.64
C SER A 359 22.42 0.81 -15.93
N ILE A 360 23.24 -0.21 -16.17
CA ILE A 360 23.15 -1.52 -15.52
C ILE A 360 24.46 -1.77 -14.78
N THR A 361 24.36 -2.07 -13.48
CA THR A 361 25.49 -2.33 -12.60
C THR A 361 25.27 -3.67 -11.91
N LEU A 362 26.16 -4.64 -12.16
CA LEU A 362 26.14 -5.96 -11.52
C LEU A 362 24.80 -6.74 -11.66
N GLY A 363 24.04 -6.50 -12.72
CA GLY A 363 22.75 -7.15 -13.01
C GLY A 363 22.70 -7.75 -14.43
N ASN A 364 21.67 -8.56 -14.71
CA ASN A 364 21.44 -9.14 -16.03
C ASN A 364 20.51 -8.26 -16.87
N ASN A 365 20.64 -8.35 -18.20
CA ASN A 365 19.76 -7.67 -19.15
C ASN A 365 19.26 -8.69 -20.18
N GLN A 366 17.95 -8.71 -20.43
CA GLN A 366 17.32 -9.51 -21.49
C GLN A 366 16.26 -8.72 -22.24
#